data_AF-A0A0B5CQB7-F1
#
_entry.id   AF-A0A0B5CQB7-F1
#
_cell.length_a   1.000
_cell.length_b   1.000
_cell.length_c   1.000
_cell.angle_alpha   90.00
_cell.angle_beta   90.00
_cell.angle_gamma   90.00
#
_symmetry.space_group_name_H-M   'P 1'
#
loop_
_entity.id
_entity.type
_entity.pdbx_description
1 polymer ?
#
loop_
_entity_poly.entity_id
_entity_poly.type
_entity_poly.pdbx_seq_one_letter_code
_entity_poly.pdbx_strand_id
1 'polypeptide(L)'
;MMENIPNNLPENAEFPHPSPPQSETAHDGGRPSETGVEGVSDNKPEHKPDGADSHAAEPAPKTQPSKKSKRKKRNTKRRISEIGTAKGVETMFRNAVRSEMELLALAATKANIMISLNGFIVSALMISGAFIFSSSPEFLIPASTFMITAAASIVFALLSASPERIGKVRAAREWLKDVLRRRAKLSDWKTRVSHAETRFFGGGQPNILIYEDRVKVQKEEYWEMMQEIMGDRKQVYEKMSDHLYWLGLLADKQFKYINLSYSVFRWGLLASLFAFIGVKTLPTLMPSSTDNSAELRALGIDMFKGVYEPSAVQQLPDGRLLIAEDEPNHAFSVLSIDKSEQLIEDESLDTRIITGFKRRLNDLEALARDDEGFIYALTSHSRNKKGQRSPDREHMLRFKIQNGEVLGLTSYDDLTQVLETDTKLHDLIRERTNAEVSFEEINIEGMAFDPVKKRLVLGFRDPEFNNMALVAFISNPKEVFEHKAKPEFDEVAVIDIAGGGIRSLNYDPILKTYIIANEVKDEAGERFSQLWTWSGKHSDEPQKITLPNLQHIKNVEAVDSITVNGKPRLIVMGDEGNASKKLTAKYMMVDYSTLSKD
;
A
#
# COMPACT_ATOMS: atom_id res chain seq x y z
N MET A 1 -30.42 -58.67 -18.11
CA MET A 1 -29.26 -59.12 -17.30
C MET A 1 -28.63 -57.87 -16.71
N MET A 2 -28.75 -57.74 -15.37
CA MET A 2 -27.62 -57.70 -14.43
C MET A 2 -26.46 -56.73 -14.72
N GLU A 3 -25.98 -55.92 -13.76
CA GLU A 3 -26.44 -55.69 -12.38
C GLU A 3 -25.81 -54.38 -11.83
N ASN A 4 -26.36 -53.85 -10.74
CA ASN A 4 -25.78 -52.75 -9.94
C ASN A 4 -24.88 -53.34 -8.82
N ILE A 5 -24.40 -52.47 -7.90
CA ILE A 5 -23.87 -52.78 -6.53
C ILE A 5 -22.33 -53.11 -6.54
N PRO A 6 -21.50 -52.69 -5.55
CA PRO A 6 -21.38 -51.36 -4.92
C PRO A 6 -19.92 -50.95 -4.58
N ASN A 7 -19.78 -49.89 -3.78
CA ASN A 7 -18.61 -49.54 -2.98
C ASN A 7 -18.35 -50.58 -1.84
N ASN A 8 -17.10 -51.01 -1.62
CA ASN A 8 -16.51 -51.33 -0.31
C ASN A 8 -15.06 -51.85 -0.44
N LEU A 9 -14.12 -51.23 0.29
CA LEU A 9 -12.75 -51.72 0.51
C LEU A 9 -12.57 -52.07 2.00
N PRO A 10 -12.05 -53.25 2.36
CA PRO A 10 -11.80 -53.61 3.75
C PRO A 10 -10.45 -53.10 4.27
N GLU A 11 -10.38 -53.02 5.60
CA GLU A 11 -9.23 -52.64 6.42
C GLU A 11 -7.99 -53.56 6.26
N ASN A 12 -6.87 -53.05 6.79
CA ASN A 12 -5.71 -53.78 7.32
C ASN A 12 -4.74 -54.48 6.33
N ALA A 13 -3.68 -53.75 5.98
CA ALA A 13 -2.38 -54.32 5.64
C ALA A 13 -1.26 -53.41 6.21
N GLU A 14 -0.64 -53.82 7.32
CA GLU A 14 0.46 -53.10 7.96
C GLU A 14 1.78 -53.26 7.19
N PHE A 15 2.55 -52.18 7.08
CA PHE A 15 3.99 -52.21 6.78
C PHE A 15 4.73 -51.24 7.72
N PRO A 16 5.96 -51.56 8.16
CA PRO A 16 6.52 -51.01 9.41
C PRO A 16 7.11 -49.60 9.28
N HIS A 17 6.93 -48.81 10.35
CA HIS A 17 7.60 -47.52 10.54
C HIS A 17 9.04 -47.68 11.07
N PRO A 18 10.02 -46.88 10.60
CA PRO A 18 11.33 -46.77 11.26
C PRO A 18 11.24 -45.88 12.51
N SER A 19 11.84 -46.34 13.61
CA SER A 19 11.83 -45.65 14.92
C SER A 19 12.83 -44.49 15.01
N PRO A 20 12.58 -43.46 15.84
CA PRO A 20 13.53 -42.38 16.11
C PRO A 20 14.65 -42.81 17.08
N PRO A 21 15.84 -42.17 17.04
CA PRO A 21 16.92 -42.46 17.98
C PRO A 21 16.61 -41.91 19.37
N GLN A 22 16.83 -42.74 20.40
CA GLN A 22 16.72 -42.34 21.81
C GLN A 22 18.03 -41.75 22.34
N SER A 23 17.89 -40.89 23.35
CA SER A 23 18.98 -40.34 24.16
C SER A 23 19.41 -41.30 25.27
N GLU A 24 20.72 -41.46 25.49
CA GLU A 24 21.26 -42.01 26.74
C GLU A 24 21.84 -40.90 27.61
N THR A 25 21.58 -40.98 28.92
CA THR A 25 22.03 -40.03 29.94
C THR A 25 23.05 -40.64 30.88
N ALA A 26 23.96 -39.79 31.36
CA ALA A 26 25.08 -40.04 32.24
C ALA A 26 24.81 -40.80 33.56
N HIS A 27 25.88 -41.40 34.09
CA HIS A 27 26.41 -41.25 35.47
C HIS A 27 27.89 -41.75 35.41
N ASP A 28 28.86 -41.40 36.27
CA ASP A 28 28.85 -40.97 37.67
C ASP A 28 30.12 -40.13 38.02
N GLY A 29 30.18 -39.51 39.21
CA GLY A 29 31.41 -39.01 39.86
C GLY A 29 31.47 -37.49 40.08
N GLY A 30 31.14 -37.01 41.28
CA GLY A 30 31.10 -35.58 41.60
C GLY A 30 31.93 -35.13 42.83
N ARG A 31 32.37 -33.85 42.76
CA ARG A 31 32.74 -32.93 43.87
C ARG A 31 33.97 -33.28 44.75
N PRO A 32 34.51 -32.31 45.55
CA PRO A 32 34.16 -30.89 45.70
C PRO A 32 35.34 -29.88 45.54
N SER A 33 35.01 -28.59 45.71
CA SER A 33 35.87 -27.41 45.79
C SER A 33 36.44 -27.13 47.19
N GLU A 34 37.60 -26.45 47.33
CA GLU A 34 37.76 -25.17 48.09
C GLU A 34 39.21 -24.64 48.22
N THR A 35 39.34 -23.29 48.17
CA THR A 35 40.32 -22.38 48.84
C THR A 35 41.86 -22.45 48.69
N GLY A 36 42.46 -21.25 48.58
CA GLY A 36 43.81 -20.89 49.08
C GLY A 36 44.96 -20.88 48.06
N VAL A 37 45.95 -19.98 48.01
CA VAL A 37 46.24 -18.58 48.43
C VAL A 37 47.73 -18.33 48.10
N GLU A 38 48.10 -17.11 47.71
CA GLU A 38 49.48 -16.54 47.59
C GLU A 38 50.51 -17.05 46.55
N GLY A 39 51.33 -16.11 46.04
CA GLY A 39 52.30 -16.41 44.97
C GLY A 39 53.17 -15.28 44.36
N VAL A 40 53.16 -14.04 44.88
CA VAL A 40 54.25 -13.01 44.77
C VAL A 40 54.68 -12.47 43.37
N SER A 41 55.28 -11.28 43.40
CA SER A 41 55.77 -10.33 42.36
C SER A 41 56.79 -10.88 41.33
N ASP A 42 57.20 -10.21 40.23
CA ASP A 42 57.59 -8.78 40.08
C ASP A 42 57.56 -8.18 38.64
N ASN A 43 57.34 -6.85 38.59
CA ASN A 43 57.84 -5.82 37.66
C ASN A 43 57.68 -5.87 36.11
N LYS A 44 56.68 -5.09 35.63
CA LYS A 44 56.73 -3.85 34.76
C LYS A 44 58.14 -3.22 34.46
N PRO A 45 58.33 -2.20 33.55
CA PRO A 45 57.37 -1.34 32.80
C PRO A 45 57.73 -1.14 31.28
N GLU A 46 57.67 0.06 30.65
CA GLU A 46 56.53 0.67 29.90
C GLU A 46 57.04 1.41 28.62
N HIS A 47 56.34 1.46 27.47
CA HIS A 47 55.18 2.28 27.02
C HIS A 47 55.47 3.74 26.54
N LYS A 48 55.55 3.96 25.20
CA LYS A 48 55.10 5.14 24.38
C LYS A 48 55.63 6.58 24.72
N PRO A 49 55.25 7.69 24.02
CA PRO A 49 54.55 7.89 22.71
C PRO A 49 55.17 8.93 21.72
N ASP A 50 54.60 9.00 20.50
CA ASP A 50 54.26 10.14 19.58
C ASP A 50 55.04 11.48 19.50
N GLY A 51 55.22 12.06 18.27
CA GLY A 51 55.47 13.52 18.09
C GLY A 51 56.13 14.05 16.78
N ALA A 52 55.31 14.47 15.81
CA ALA A 52 55.43 15.50 14.74
C ALA A 52 56.76 16.16 14.21
N ASP A 53 56.76 16.38 12.87
CA ASP A 53 57.13 17.58 12.07
C ASP A 53 58.57 18.06 11.71
N SER A 54 58.82 18.02 10.37
CA SER A 54 59.18 19.16 9.47
C SER A 54 60.56 19.26 8.77
N HIS A 55 60.50 19.66 7.46
CA HIS A 55 61.52 20.31 6.60
C HIS A 55 62.87 19.59 6.28
N ALA A 56 63.52 19.73 5.10
CA ALA A 56 63.16 20.27 3.77
C ALA A 56 64.22 19.88 2.69
N ALA A 57 63.92 20.21 1.42
CA ALA A 57 64.83 20.46 0.27
C ALA A 57 65.47 19.28 -0.54
N GLU A 58 65.12 19.26 -1.82
CA GLU A 58 65.84 18.65 -2.97
C GLU A 58 67.07 19.53 -3.37
N PRO A 59 68.08 19.06 -4.16
CA PRO A 59 67.87 18.68 -5.57
C PRO A 59 68.74 17.54 -6.16
N ALA A 60 68.31 17.06 -7.32
CA ALA A 60 69.07 16.25 -8.31
C ALA A 60 70.15 17.13 -9.05
N PRO A 61 70.88 16.73 -10.15
CA PRO A 61 70.62 15.64 -11.11
C PRO A 61 71.82 15.02 -11.93
N LYS A 62 71.48 14.24 -12.99
CA LYS A 62 72.27 13.87 -14.22
C LYS A 62 73.37 12.78 -14.02
N THR A 63 73.71 11.91 -14.99
CA THR A 63 73.44 11.90 -16.46
C THR A 63 73.42 10.46 -17.04
N GLN A 64 72.64 10.20 -18.10
CA GLN A 64 72.83 9.04 -19.00
C GLN A 64 73.95 9.35 -20.03
N PRO A 65 74.47 8.38 -20.83
CA PRO A 65 73.79 8.06 -22.09
C PRO A 65 73.84 6.59 -22.56
N SER A 66 72.92 6.27 -23.46
CA SER A 66 72.74 4.96 -24.11
C SER A 66 73.74 4.66 -25.25
N LYS A 67 73.97 3.37 -25.53
CA LYS A 67 74.29 2.89 -26.90
C LYS A 67 73.58 1.56 -27.22
N LYS A 68 72.51 1.64 -28.02
CA LYS A 68 71.99 0.48 -28.78
C LYS A 68 72.84 0.27 -30.03
N SER A 69 73.39 -0.94 -30.26
CA SER A 69 73.42 -1.52 -31.62
C SER A 69 73.66 -3.04 -31.63
N LYS A 70 73.08 -3.70 -32.64
CA LYS A 70 73.47 -5.02 -33.20
C LYS A 70 73.34 -6.29 -32.32
N ARG A 71 72.07 -6.65 -32.06
CA ARG A 71 71.42 -7.81 -32.72
C ARG A 71 72.35 -9.01 -33.03
N LYS A 72 72.58 -9.91 -32.07
CA LYS A 72 73.02 -11.30 -32.32
C LYS A 72 71.99 -12.27 -31.75
N LYS A 73 71.33 -13.05 -32.61
CA LYS A 73 70.34 -14.07 -32.23
C LYS A 73 70.97 -15.10 -31.29
N ARG A 74 70.69 -15.06 -29.98
CA ARG A 74 70.76 -16.27 -29.14
C ARG A 74 69.39 -16.91 -29.13
N ASN A 75 69.21 -17.78 -30.12
CA ASN A 75 68.04 -18.63 -30.26
C ASN A 75 68.10 -19.74 -29.20
N THR A 76 67.84 -19.40 -27.93
CA THR A 76 67.76 -20.38 -26.86
C THR A 76 66.46 -21.16 -27.02
N LYS A 77 66.48 -22.15 -27.92
CA LYS A 77 65.57 -23.30 -27.83
C LYS A 77 65.69 -23.81 -26.40
N ARG A 78 64.68 -23.59 -25.56
CA ARG A 78 64.48 -24.41 -24.36
C ARG A 78 64.42 -25.84 -24.89
N ARG A 79 65.45 -26.64 -24.63
CA ARG A 79 65.32 -28.10 -24.76
C ARG A 79 64.24 -28.46 -23.76
N ILE A 80 63.06 -28.82 -24.28
CA ILE A 80 62.06 -29.52 -23.49
C ILE A 80 62.79 -30.77 -22.98
N SER A 81 62.94 -30.88 -21.67
CA SER A 81 63.50 -32.07 -21.03
C SER A 81 62.68 -33.28 -21.48
N GLU A 82 63.29 -34.47 -21.51
CA GLU A 82 62.54 -35.69 -21.81
C GLU A 82 61.27 -35.72 -20.97
N ILE A 83 60.14 -35.88 -21.67
CA ILE A 83 58.83 -36.06 -21.05
C ILE A 83 58.97 -37.23 -20.06
N GLY A 84 58.40 -37.09 -18.86
CA GLY A 84 58.54 -38.09 -17.80
C GLY A 84 58.17 -39.50 -18.24
N THR A 85 58.53 -40.52 -17.47
CA THR A 85 58.34 -41.93 -17.85
C THR A 85 56.92 -42.16 -18.39
N ALA A 86 56.78 -42.91 -19.49
CA ALA A 86 55.50 -43.03 -20.21
C ALA A 86 54.33 -43.44 -19.28
N LYS A 87 54.61 -44.34 -18.32
CA LYS A 87 53.67 -44.76 -17.27
C LYS A 87 53.34 -43.65 -16.26
N GLY A 88 54.32 -42.81 -15.90
CA GLY A 88 54.09 -41.64 -15.04
C GLY A 88 53.21 -40.58 -15.72
N VAL A 89 53.41 -40.33 -17.02
CA VAL A 89 52.59 -39.42 -17.83
C VAL A 89 51.17 -39.95 -18.01
N GLU A 90 51.02 -41.24 -18.32
CA GLU A 90 49.73 -41.91 -18.38
C GLU A 90 48.97 -41.82 -17.05
N THR A 91 49.65 -42.08 -15.93
CA THR A 91 49.08 -41.99 -14.58
C THR A 91 48.67 -40.55 -14.25
N MET A 92 49.49 -39.56 -14.63
CA MET A 92 49.19 -38.13 -14.46
C MET A 92 47.91 -37.74 -15.21
N PHE A 93 47.82 -38.04 -16.51
CA PHE A 93 46.62 -37.74 -17.30
C PHE A 93 45.37 -38.45 -16.76
N ARG A 94 45.49 -39.74 -16.38
CA ARG A 94 44.40 -40.52 -15.80
C ARG A 94 43.86 -39.88 -14.51
N ASN A 95 44.76 -39.47 -13.62
CA ASN A 95 44.40 -38.83 -12.36
C ASN A 95 43.83 -37.43 -12.58
N ALA A 96 44.40 -36.64 -13.48
CA ALA A 96 43.95 -35.28 -13.79
C ALA A 96 42.56 -35.27 -14.43
N VAL A 97 42.32 -36.08 -15.47
CA VAL A 97 41.00 -36.21 -16.10
C VAL A 97 39.96 -36.70 -15.10
N ARG A 98 40.31 -37.65 -14.22
CA ARG A 98 39.42 -38.11 -13.14
C ARG A 98 39.07 -36.97 -12.18
N SER A 99 40.05 -36.21 -11.71
CA SER A 99 39.86 -35.08 -10.81
C SER A 99 38.95 -34.00 -11.42
N GLU A 100 39.14 -33.66 -12.70
CA GLU A 100 38.28 -32.68 -13.39
C GLU A 100 36.85 -33.21 -13.58
N MET A 101 36.67 -34.50 -13.91
CA MET A 101 35.34 -35.11 -14.00
C MET A 101 34.62 -35.17 -12.65
N GLU A 102 35.35 -35.43 -11.56
CA GLU A 102 34.81 -35.38 -10.19
C GLU A 102 34.43 -33.95 -9.77
N LEU A 103 35.20 -32.93 -10.17
CA LEU A 103 34.87 -31.51 -9.98
C LEU A 103 33.62 -31.08 -10.75
N LEU A 104 33.49 -31.48 -12.02
CA LEU A 104 32.31 -31.24 -12.86
C LEU A 104 31.07 -31.92 -12.29
N ALA A 105 31.18 -33.17 -11.82
CA ALA A 105 30.09 -33.87 -11.16
C ALA A 105 29.63 -33.13 -9.89
N LEU A 106 30.57 -32.65 -9.06
CA LEU A 106 30.27 -31.88 -7.85
C LEU A 106 29.61 -30.52 -8.17
N ALA A 107 30.00 -29.85 -9.25
CA ALA A 107 29.34 -28.64 -9.73
C ALA A 107 27.90 -28.93 -10.21
N ALA A 108 27.67 -30.02 -10.94
CA ALA A 108 26.35 -30.46 -11.37
C ALA A 108 25.45 -30.83 -10.17
N THR A 109 25.97 -31.52 -9.16
CA THR A 109 25.23 -31.80 -7.90
C THR A 109 24.82 -30.51 -7.20
N LYS A 110 25.72 -29.51 -7.08
CA LYS A 110 25.39 -28.21 -6.50
C LYS A 110 24.32 -27.46 -7.31
N ALA A 111 24.38 -27.51 -8.64
CA ALA A 111 23.35 -26.93 -9.50
C ALA A 111 21.98 -27.59 -9.30
N ASN A 112 21.93 -28.92 -9.25
CA ASN A 112 20.69 -29.66 -8.99
C ASN A 112 20.09 -29.32 -7.62
N ILE A 113 20.91 -29.19 -6.57
CA ILE A 113 20.48 -28.76 -5.24
C ILE A 113 19.93 -27.32 -5.27
N MET A 114 20.58 -26.39 -5.98
CA MET A 114 20.06 -25.01 -6.12
C MET A 114 18.76 -24.93 -6.91
N ILE A 115 18.57 -25.77 -7.93
CA ILE A 115 17.32 -25.85 -8.70
C ILE A 115 16.19 -26.40 -7.81
N SER A 116 16.42 -27.53 -7.11
CA SER A 116 15.39 -28.19 -6.31
C SER A 116 15.01 -27.39 -5.06
N LEU A 117 16.00 -26.82 -4.34
CA LEU A 117 15.75 -26.02 -3.14
C LEU A 117 14.90 -24.78 -3.47
N ASN A 118 15.30 -24.00 -4.49
CA ASN A 118 14.56 -22.81 -4.87
C ASN A 118 13.18 -23.17 -5.43
N GLY A 119 13.05 -24.26 -6.20
CA GLY A 119 11.77 -24.77 -6.69
C GLY A 119 10.81 -25.16 -5.55
N PHE A 120 11.32 -25.86 -4.53
CA PHE A 120 10.54 -26.21 -3.32
C PHE A 120 10.06 -24.97 -2.56
N ILE A 121 10.95 -24.00 -2.28
CA ILE A 121 10.58 -22.79 -1.52
C ILE A 121 9.56 -21.94 -2.31
N VAL A 122 9.75 -21.77 -3.62
CA VAL A 122 8.78 -21.06 -4.48
C VAL A 122 7.43 -21.77 -4.50
N SER A 123 7.41 -23.11 -4.53
CA SER A 123 6.15 -23.87 -4.50
C SER A 123 5.43 -23.72 -3.15
N ALA A 124 6.16 -23.79 -2.03
CA ALA A 124 5.62 -23.56 -0.69
C ALA A 124 5.06 -22.13 -0.51
N LEU A 125 5.78 -21.11 -1.00
CA LEU A 125 5.32 -19.72 -0.99
C LEU A 125 4.10 -19.47 -1.89
N MET A 126 3.99 -20.15 -3.03
CA MET A 126 2.79 -20.05 -3.88
C MET A 126 1.56 -20.68 -3.24
N ILE A 127 1.72 -21.83 -2.57
CA ILE A 127 0.61 -22.52 -1.88
C ILE A 127 0.14 -21.73 -0.65
N SER A 128 1.06 -21.27 0.20
CA SER A 128 0.73 -20.51 1.41
C SER A 128 0.35 -19.04 1.12
N GLY A 129 0.94 -18.45 0.08
CA GLY A 129 0.76 -17.04 -0.29
C GLY A 129 -0.66 -16.67 -0.67
N ALA A 130 -1.41 -17.58 -1.31
CA ALA A 130 -2.81 -17.31 -1.66
C ALA A 130 -3.69 -16.97 -0.43
N PHE A 131 -3.42 -17.59 0.71
CA PHE A 131 -4.11 -17.32 1.97
C PHE A 131 -3.52 -16.08 2.69
N ILE A 132 -2.19 -16.01 2.76
CA ILE A 132 -1.47 -14.96 3.52
C ILE A 132 -1.61 -13.58 2.85
N PHE A 133 -1.43 -13.47 1.53
CA PHE A 133 -1.48 -12.18 0.84
C PHE A 133 -2.90 -11.59 0.75
N SER A 134 -3.94 -12.44 0.84
CA SER A 134 -5.33 -11.96 0.92
C SER A 134 -5.68 -11.40 2.30
N SER A 135 -5.02 -11.89 3.37
CA SER A 135 -5.28 -11.46 4.75
C SER A 135 -4.31 -10.37 5.22
N SER A 136 -3.14 -10.26 4.59
CA SER A 136 -2.06 -9.35 4.98
C SER A 136 -1.25 -8.91 3.75
N PRO A 137 -1.71 -7.90 3.00
CA PRO A 137 -1.04 -7.41 1.79
C PRO A 137 0.40 -6.92 2.01
N GLU A 138 0.80 -6.58 3.24
CA GLU A 138 2.15 -6.13 3.57
C GLU A 138 3.25 -7.17 3.25
N PHE A 139 2.91 -8.46 3.22
CA PHE A 139 3.86 -9.54 2.87
C PHE A 139 4.17 -9.64 1.37
N LEU A 140 3.42 -8.94 0.51
CA LEU A 140 3.59 -9.01 -0.95
C LEU A 140 4.96 -8.51 -1.40
N ILE A 141 5.48 -7.41 -0.82
CA ILE A 141 6.76 -6.81 -1.21
C ILE A 141 7.95 -7.74 -0.84
N PRO A 142 8.08 -8.25 0.41
CA PRO A 142 9.09 -9.24 0.76
C PRO A 142 9.01 -10.52 -0.07
N ALA A 143 7.80 -11.08 -0.23
CA ALA A 143 7.62 -12.34 -0.96
C ALA A 143 7.95 -12.21 -2.45
N SER A 144 7.52 -11.12 -3.10
CA SER A 144 7.85 -10.85 -4.51
C SER A 144 9.36 -10.69 -4.72
N THR A 145 10.02 -9.97 -3.81
CA THR A 145 11.49 -9.78 -3.83
C THR A 145 12.21 -11.12 -3.72
N PHE A 146 11.76 -12.00 -2.83
CA PHE A 146 12.30 -13.35 -2.67
C PHE A 146 12.04 -14.22 -3.91
N MET A 147 10.81 -14.25 -4.44
CA MET A 147 10.45 -15.06 -5.62
C MET A 147 11.27 -14.67 -6.85
N ILE A 148 11.44 -13.37 -7.12
CA ILE A 148 12.24 -12.88 -8.26
C ILE A 148 13.70 -13.31 -8.14
N THR A 149 14.27 -13.22 -6.94
CA THR A 149 15.68 -13.57 -6.70
C THR A 149 15.92 -15.08 -6.67
N ALA A 150 14.98 -15.87 -6.16
CA ALA A 150 14.98 -17.33 -6.26
C ALA A 150 14.89 -17.79 -7.73
N ALA A 151 13.98 -17.21 -8.53
CA ALA A 151 13.87 -17.51 -9.97
C ALA A 151 15.17 -17.16 -10.72
N ALA A 152 15.77 -16.00 -10.45
CA ALA A 152 17.07 -15.62 -11.03
C ALA A 152 18.20 -16.59 -10.62
N SER A 153 18.20 -17.07 -9.36
CA SER A 153 19.15 -18.08 -8.89
C SER A 153 18.99 -19.42 -9.62
N ILE A 154 17.76 -19.89 -9.88
CA ILE A 154 17.48 -21.09 -10.70
C ILE A 154 18.04 -20.92 -12.11
N VAL A 155 17.83 -19.76 -12.75
CA VAL A 155 18.37 -19.49 -14.11
C VAL A 155 19.90 -19.62 -14.14
N PHE A 156 20.61 -19.11 -13.14
CA PHE A 156 22.07 -19.25 -13.07
C PHE A 156 22.51 -20.70 -12.78
N ALA A 157 21.76 -21.48 -11.99
CA ALA A 157 22.04 -22.90 -11.78
C ALA A 157 21.81 -23.72 -13.07
N LEU A 158 20.76 -23.45 -13.83
CA LEU A 158 20.50 -24.07 -15.14
C LEU A 158 21.59 -23.72 -16.16
N LEU A 159 22.12 -22.49 -16.15
CA LEU A 159 23.26 -22.08 -16.98
C LEU A 159 24.58 -22.75 -16.56
N SER A 160 24.74 -23.08 -15.27
CA SER A 160 25.84 -23.93 -14.81
C SER A 160 25.70 -25.36 -15.34
N ALA A 161 24.48 -25.91 -15.39
CA ALA A 161 24.25 -27.26 -15.91
C ALA A 161 24.33 -27.35 -17.45
N SER A 162 24.08 -26.26 -18.17
CA SER A 162 24.03 -26.21 -19.65
C SER A 162 24.82 -25.02 -20.24
N PRO A 163 26.16 -25.01 -20.11
CA PRO A 163 26.98 -23.85 -20.45
C PRO A 163 26.98 -23.49 -21.95
N GLU A 164 26.60 -24.39 -22.86
CA GLU A 164 26.40 -24.07 -24.27
C GLU A 164 25.25 -23.06 -24.51
N ARG A 165 24.33 -22.92 -23.56
CA ARG A 165 23.22 -21.95 -23.62
C ARG A 165 23.64 -20.53 -23.22
N ILE A 166 24.79 -20.35 -22.57
CA ILE A 166 25.27 -19.04 -22.07
C ILE A 166 25.37 -18.02 -23.20
N GLY A 167 25.92 -18.40 -24.36
CA GLY A 167 26.04 -17.51 -25.53
C GLY A 167 24.69 -17.03 -26.04
N LYS A 168 23.70 -17.93 -26.12
CA LYS A 168 22.33 -17.62 -26.56
C LYS A 168 21.61 -16.70 -25.57
N VAL A 169 21.75 -16.92 -24.27
CA VAL A 169 21.17 -16.04 -23.23
C VAL A 169 21.82 -14.66 -23.23
N ARG A 170 23.14 -14.57 -23.48
CA ARG A 170 23.81 -13.28 -23.65
C ARG A 170 23.30 -12.53 -24.88
N ALA A 171 23.21 -13.19 -26.04
CA ALA A 171 22.66 -12.59 -27.26
C ALA A 171 21.20 -12.14 -27.08
N ALA A 172 20.38 -12.93 -26.39
CA ALA A 172 19.01 -12.57 -26.03
C ALA A 172 18.94 -11.34 -25.12
N ARG A 173 19.82 -11.22 -24.11
CA ARG A 173 19.90 -10.05 -23.22
C ARG A 173 20.37 -8.80 -23.95
N GLU A 174 21.34 -8.93 -24.86
CA GLU A 174 21.84 -7.82 -25.68
C GLU A 174 20.76 -7.34 -26.67
N TRP A 175 20.03 -8.27 -27.33
CA TRP A 175 18.85 -7.95 -28.13
C TRP A 175 17.74 -7.25 -27.32
N LEU A 176 17.38 -7.76 -26.14
CA LEU A 176 16.34 -7.15 -25.30
C LEU A 176 16.70 -5.72 -24.89
N LYS A 177 17.98 -5.48 -24.58
CA LYS A 177 18.51 -4.15 -24.26
C LYS A 177 18.48 -3.20 -25.47
N ASP A 178 18.70 -3.71 -26.68
CA ASP A 178 18.58 -2.93 -27.92
C ASP A 178 17.13 -2.63 -28.29
N VAL A 179 16.20 -3.56 -28.09
CA VAL A 179 14.75 -3.33 -28.27
C VAL A 179 14.27 -2.24 -27.30
N LEU A 180 14.63 -2.32 -26.01
CA LEU A 180 14.30 -1.30 -25.02
C LEU A 180 14.85 0.10 -25.38
N ARG A 181 15.98 0.13 -26.10
CA ARG A 181 16.64 1.36 -26.61
C ARG A 181 16.16 1.78 -28.01
N ARG A 182 15.11 1.14 -28.55
CA ARG A 182 14.57 1.35 -29.91
C ARG A 182 15.59 1.16 -31.05
N ARG A 183 16.61 0.32 -30.83
CA ARG A 183 17.70 0.00 -31.79
C ARG A 183 17.55 -1.33 -32.52
N ALA A 184 16.55 -2.13 -32.17
CA ALA A 184 16.24 -3.42 -32.81
C ALA A 184 14.72 -3.63 -32.88
N LYS A 185 14.27 -4.43 -33.85
CA LYS A 185 12.87 -4.84 -34.01
C LYS A 185 12.65 -6.27 -33.50
N LEU A 186 11.39 -6.62 -33.23
CA LEU A 186 11.01 -7.98 -32.81
C LEU A 186 11.36 -9.05 -33.85
N SER A 187 11.38 -8.69 -35.14
CA SER A 187 11.84 -9.53 -36.26
C SER A 187 13.28 -10.02 -36.13
N ASP A 188 14.13 -9.27 -35.45
CA ASP A 188 15.58 -9.45 -35.46
C ASP A 188 16.05 -10.52 -34.46
N TRP A 189 15.11 -11.09 -33.68
CA TRP A 189 15.36 -12.16 -32.73
C TRP A 189 15.97 -13.39 -33.40
N LYS A 190 15.36 -13.87 -34.50
CA LYS A 190 15.79 -15.11 -35.16
C LYS A 190 17.19 -15.00 -35.74
N THR A 191 17.55 -13.86 -36.33
CA THR A 191 18.89 -13.64 -36.90
C THR A 191 19.94 -13.49 -35.81
N ARG A 192 19.69 -12.72 -34.74
CA ARG A 192 20.71 -12.48 -33.69
C ARG A 192 20.95 -13.66 -32.73
N VAL A 193 19.96 -14.51 -32.50
CA VAL A 193 20.05 -15.58 -31.47
C VAL A 193 20.38 -16.97 -32.06
N SER A 194 20.26 -17.16 -33.39
CA SER A 194 20.44 -18.48 -34.02
C SER A 194 21.83 -18.78 -34.58
N HIS A 195 22.77 -17.82 -34.59
CA HIS A 195 24.15 -18.05 -35.06
C HIS A 195 24.96 -18.92 -34.08
N ALA A 196 24.79 -20.24 -34.19
CA ALA A 196 25.74 -21.21 -33.67
C ALA A 196 26.90 -21.33 -34.66
N GLU A 197 27.97 -20.56 -34.45
CA GLU A 197 29.22 -20.76 -35.20
C GLU A 197 29.79 -22.16 -34.87
N THR A 198 29.99 -22.98 -35.89
CA THR A 198 30.67 -24.28 -35.78
C THR A 198 32.17 -24.08 -35.61
N ARG A 199 32.59 -23.61 -34.44
CA ARG A 199 33.99 -23.56 -34.03
C ARG A 199 34.37 -24.88 -33.35
N PHE A 200 35.52 -25.43 -33.72
CA PHE A 200 36.16 -26.51 -32.98
C PHE A 200 36.98 -25.94 -31.82
N PHE A 201 37.24 -26.74 -30.79
CA PHE A 201 38.04 -26.29 -29.67
C PHE A 201 39.54 -26.36 -30.00
N GLY A 202 40.26 -25.26 -29.78
CA GLY A 202 41.70 -25.15 -30.04
C GLY A 202 42.09 -24.66 -31.43
N GLY A 203 41.18 -24.62 -32.42
CA GLY A 203 41.48 -24.08 -33.74
C GLY A 203 40.58 -24.58 -34.87
N GLY A 204 41.17 -24.79 -36.05
CA GLY A 204 40.47 -25.27 -37.25
C GLY A 204 40.39 -26.79 -37.40
N GLN A 205 40.94 -27.58 -36.47
CA GLN A 205 40.88 -29.04 -36.47
C GLN A 205 40.16 -29.54 -35.21
N PRO A 206 39.32 -30.58 -35.29
CA PRO A 206 38.64 -31.13 -34.12
C PRO A 206 39.60 -31.78 -33.11
N ASN A 207 39.22 -31.80 -31.84
CA ASN A 207 39.74 -32.76 -30.87
C ASN A 207 38.67 -33.79 -30.51
N ILE A 208 38.73 -34.96 -31.15
CA ILE A 208 37.74 -36.05 -30.99
C ILE A 208 37.67 -36.66 -29.58
N LEU A 209 38.64 -36.39 -28.70
CA LEU A 209 38.55 -36.77 -27.29
C LEU A 209 37.50 -35.92 -26.56
N ILE A 210 37.35 -34.65 -26.96
CA ILE A 210 36.33 -33.72 -26.46
C ILE A 210 34.98 -34.08 -27.09
N TYR A 211 33.96 -34.26 -26.25
CA TYR A 211 32.60 -34.60 -26.70
C TYR A 211 32.04 -33.59 -27.71
N GLU A 212 32.17 -32.29 -27.43
CA GLU A 212 31.59 -31.22 -28.24
C GLU A 212 32.16 -31.17 -29.67
N ASP A 213 33.41 -31.55 -29.86
CA ASP A 213 34.02 -31.64 -31.19
C ASP A 213 33.72 -32.98 -31.86
N ARG A 214 33.77 -34.10 -31.10
CA ARG A 214 33.46 -35.43 -31.62
C ARG A 214 32.08 -35.52 -32.27
N VAL A 215 31.05 -34.88 -31.69
CA VAL A 215 29.68 -34.92 -32.25
C VAL A 215 29.50 -34.12 -33.55
N LYS A 216 30.50 -33.35 -33.98
CA LYS A 216 30.50 -32.58 -35.24
C LYS A 216 31.17 -33.34 -36.41
N VAL A 217 31.83 -34.46 -36.13
CA VAL A 217 32.70 -35.22 -37.06
C VAL A 217 31.94 -36.44 -37.61
N GLN A 218 32.13 -36.79 -38.88
CA GLN A 218 31.50 -37.99 -39.46
C GLN A 218 32.17 -39.29 -38.96
N LYS A 219 31.50 -40.43 -39.05
CA LYS A 219 31.97 -41.71 -38.49
C LYS A 219 33.31 -42.14 -39.13
N GLU A 220 33.42 -41.98 -40.43
CA GLU A 220 34.58 -42.35 -41.25
C GLU A 220 35.77 -41.44 -40.92
N GLU A 221 35.55 -40.12 -40.91
CA GLU A 221 36.52 -39.09 -40.50
C GLU A 221 37.01 -39.30 -39.06
N TYR A 222 36.11 -39.62 -38.12
CA TYR A 222 36.44 -39.95 -36.74
C TYR A 222 37.37 -41.16 -36.63
N TRP A 223 37.17 -42.20 -37.46
CA TRP A 223 38.03 -43.38 -37.49
C TRP A 223 39.44 -43.03 -37.99
N GLU A 224 39.55 -42.24 -39.06
CA GLU A 224 40.84 -41.78 -39.58
C GLU A 224 41.60 -40.94 -38.54
N MET A 225 40.93 -39.97 -37.92
CA MET A 225 41.51 -39.15 -36.85
C MET A 225 41.93 -39.97 -35.62
N MET A 226 41.17 -41.01 -35.25
CA MET A 226 41.56 -41.94 -34.17
C MET A 226 42.85 -42.68 -34.51
N GLN A 227 43.00 -43.17 -35.75
CA GLN A 227 44.22 -43.86 -36.19
C GLN A 227 45.42 -42.92 -36.23
N GLU A 228 45.25 -41.68 -36.70
CA GLU A 228 46.31 -40.67 -36.69
C GLU A 228 46.81 -40.38 -35.27
N ILE A 229 45.89 -40.09 -34.34
CA ILE A 229 46.22 -39.78 -32.94
C ILE A 229 46.90 -40.96 -32.25
N MET A 230 46.42 -42.20 -32.47
CA MET A 230 47.04 -43.40 -31.87
C MET A 230 48.41 -43.74 -32.48
N GLY A 231 48.70 -43.29 -33.70
CA GLY A 231 49.96 -43.52 -34.41
C GLY A 231 51.16 -42.76 -33.82
N ASP A 232 50.94 -41.63 -33.14
CA ASP A 232 52.01 -40.81 -32.54
C ASP A 232 51.70 -40.44 -31.08
N ARG A 233 52.55 -40.90 -30.15
CA ARG A 233 52.46 -40.56 -28.72
C ARG A 233 52.45 -39.05 -28.46
N LYS A 234 53.13 -38.26 -29.29
CA LYS A 234 53.11 -36.80 -29.18
C LYS A 234 51.71 -36.25 -29.45
N GLN A 235 51.02 -36.76 -30.48
CA GLN A 235 49.63 -36.39 -30.76
C GLN A 235 48.68 -36.84 -29.65
N VAL A 236 48.85 -38.04 -29.09
CA VAL A 236 48.09 -38.49 -27.91
C VAL A 236 48.22 -37.48 -26.77
N TYR A 237 49.46 -37.11 -26.39
CA TYR A 237 49.69 -36.17 -25.30
C TYR A 237 49.18 -34.75 -25.60
N GLU A 238 49.27 -34.29 -26.85
CA GLU A 238 48.75 -33.01 -27.31
C GLU A 238 47.21 -32.96 -27.18
N LYS A 239 46.50 -33.92 -27.78
CA LYS A 239 45.03 -34.01 -27.72
C LYS A 239 44.49 -34.29 -26.31
N MET A 240 45.22 -35.06 -25.48
CA MET A 240 44.87 -35.25 -24.06
C MET A 240 45.09 -33.98 -23.23
N SER A 241 46.12 -33.18 -23.53
CA SER A 241 46.35 -31.88 -22.87
C SER A 241 45.25 -30.89 -23.21
N ASP A 242 44.86 -30.80 -24.49
CA ASP A 242 43.74 -29.99 -24.96
C ASP A 242 42.42 -30.38 -24.29
N HIS A 243 42.15 -31.69 -24.14
CA HIS A 243 40.95 -32.19 -23.46
C HIS A 243 40.97 -31.83 -21.97
N LEU A 244 42.09 -32.01 -21.27
CA LEU A 244 42.23 -31.63 -19.86
C LEU A 244 42.04 -30.11 -19.67
N TYR A 245 42.61 -29.30 -20.55
CA TYR A 245 42.41 -27.85 -20.56
C TYR A 245 40.94 -27.46 -20.83
N TRP A 246 40.25 -28.15 -21.75
CA TRP A 246 38.82 -27.95 -21.99
C TRP A 246 37.97 -28.29 -20.75
N LEU A 247 38.26 -29.40 -20.05
CA LEU A 247 37.56 -29.78 -18.83
C LEU A 247 37.73 -28.72 -17.73
N GLY A 248 38.95 -28.20 -17.53
CA GLY A 248 39.20 -27.11 -16.59
C GLY A 248 38.48 -25.81 -16.95
N LEU A 249 38.40 -25.45 -18.25
CA LEU A 249 37.60 -24.30 -18.71
C LEU A 249 36.09 -24.52 -18.56
N LEU A 250 35.62 -25.76 -18.70
CA LEU A 250 34.22 -26.11 -18.46
C LEU A 250 33.90 -25.99 -16.98
N ALA A 251 34.76 -26.54 -16.10
CA ALA A 251 34.63 -26.44 -14.66
C ALA A 251 34.64 -24.98 -14.19
N ASP A 252 35.57 -24.15 -14.67
CA ASP A 252 35.61 -22.70 -14.38
C ASP A 252 34.29 -22.00 -14.74
N LYS A 253 33.70 -22.30 -15.91
CA LYS A 253 32.39 -21.77 -16.29
C LYS A 253 31.29 -22.25 -15.33
N GLN A 254 31.19 -23.54 -15.06
CA GLN A 254 30.18 -24.07 -14.15
C GLN A 254 30.32 -23.45 -12.75
N PHE A 255 31.52 -23.44 -12.17
CA PHE A 255 31.81 -22.84 -10.87
C PHE A 255 31.49 -21.33 -10.83
N LYS A 256 31.73 -20.57 -11.90
CA LYS A 256 31.31 -19.17 -11.99
C LYS A 256 29.79 -19.00 -11.94
N TYR A 257 29.04 -19.79 -12.71
CA TYR A 257 27.58 -19.68 -12.77
C TYR A 257 26.88 -20.19 -11.50
N ILE A 258 27.36 -21.27 -10.88
CA ILE A 258 26.83 -21.73 -9.60
C ILE A 258 27.18 -20.77 -8.45
N ASN A 259 28.38 -20.17 -8.43
CA ASN A 259 28.71 -19.15 -7.43
C ASN A 259 27.86 -17.88 -7.60
N LEU A 260 27.51 -17.50 -8.83
CA LEU A 260 26.56 -16.42 -9.10
C LEU A 260 25.14 -16.78 -8.65
N SER A 261 24.68 -18.01 -8.91
CA SER A 261 23.40 -18.56 -8.41
C SER A 261 23.30 -18.49 -6.89
N TYR A 262 24.32 -18.96 -6.17
CA TYR A 262 24.41 -18.85 -4.70
C TYR A 262 24.42 -17.40 -4.22
N SER A 263 25.16 -16.51 -4.90
CA SER A 263 25.27 -15.10 -4.51
C SER A 263 23.92 -14.38 -4.64
N VAL A 264 23.22 -14.60 -5.76
CA VAL A 264 21.89 -14.02 -6.01
C VAL A 264 20.86 -14.54 -5.01
N PHE A 265 20.88 -15.83 -4.67
CA PHE A 265 20.02 -16.39 -3.64
C PHE A 265 20.30 -15.79 -2.25
N ARG A 266 21.57 -15.75 -1.82
CA ARG A 266 21.97 -15.21 -0.50
C ARG A 266 21.58 -13.74 -0.33
N TRP A 267 21.88 -12.90 -1.32
CA TRP A 267 21.51 -11.49 -1.27
C TRP A 267 20.02 -11.26 -1.43
N GLY A 268 19.31 -12.08 -2.21
CA GLY A 268 17.86 -12.05 -2.34
C GLY A 268 17.13 -12.39 -1.05
N LEU A 269 17.59 -13.42 -0.34
CA LEU A 269 17.10 -13.78 0.99
C LEU A 269 17.29 -12.63 1.98
N LEU A 270 18.50 -12.06 2.08
CA LEU A 270 18.77 -10.90 2.93
C LEU A 270 17.91 -9.68 2.54
N ALA A 271 17.77 -9.37 1.25
CA ALA A 271 16.94 -8.27 0.79
C ALA A 271 15.47 -8.45 1.14
N SER A 272 14.93 -9.67 1.03
CA SER A 272 13.55 -9.98 1.44
C SER A 272 13.35 -9.86 2.95
N LEU A 273 14.34 -10.25 3.77
CA LEU A 273 14.32 -10.06 5.22
C LEU A 273 14.34 -8.57 5.60
N PHE A 274 15.21 -7.77 4.98
CA PHE A 274 15.23 -6.31 5.18
C PHE A 274 13.95 -5.64 4.69
N ALA A 275 13.36 -6.10 3.58
CA ALA A 275 12.07 -5.62 3.12
C ALA A 275 10.95 -5.94 4.13
N PHE A 276 10.95 -7.15 4.71
CA PHE A 276 9.99 -7.53 5.74
C PHE A 276 10.13 -6.68 7.01
N ILE A 277 11.37 -6.55 7.52
CA ILE A 277 11.65 -5.70 8.69
C ILE A 277 11.26 -4.25 8.39
N GLY A 278 11.63 -3.71 7.22
CA GLY A 278 11.30 -2.35 6.81
C GLY A 278 9.79 -2.11 6.75
N VAL A 279 9.04 -2.98 6.08
CA VAL A 279 7.57 -2.88 6.01
C VAL A 279 6.92 -3.01 7.39
N LYS A 280 7.48 -3.82 8.30
CA LYS A 280 6.91 -4.00 9.65
C LYS A 280 7.30 -2.92 10.66
N THR A 281 8.48 -2.29 10.51
CA THR A 281 9.03 -1.32 11.47
C THR A 281 8.92 0.14 11.02
N LEU A 282 8.87 0.43 9.72
CA LEU A 282 8.71 1.80 9.22
C LEU A 282 7.40 2.45 9.71
N PRO A 283 6.24 1.76 9.75
CA PRO A 283 5.03 2.31 10.37
C PRO A 283 5.14 2.53 11.89
N THR A 284 6.11 1.89 12.57
CA THR A 284 6.35 2.04 14.01
C THR A 284 7.36 3.16 14.32
N LEU A 285 8.27 3.45 13.39
CA LEU A 285 9.31 4.48 13.52
C LEU A 285 8.90 5.83 12.89
N MET A 286 7.92 5.81 11.98
CA MET A 286 7.22 6.99 11.48
C MET A 286 5.77 6.93 11.96
N PRO A 287 5.45 7.41 13.18
CA PRO A 287 4.07 7.52 13.62
C PRO A 287 3.33 8.51 12.71
N SER A 288 2.51 7.98 11.81
CA SER A 288 1.53 8.75 11.06
C SER A 288 0.45 9.25 12.03
N SER A 289 0.46 10.55 12.32
CA SER A 289 -0.59 11.38 12.96
C SER A 289 -1.72 10.66 13.71
N THR A 290 -1.39 9.79 14.66
CA THR A 290 -2.35 8.99 15.45
C THR A 290 -2.13 9.11 16.96
N ASP A 291 -0.98 9.62 17.41
CA ASP A 291 -0.73 9.92 18.84
C ASP A 291 -1.73 10.95 19.41
N ASN A 292 -2.17 11.92 18.60
CA ASN A 292 -3.20 12.88 19.02
C ASN A 292 -4.55 12.22 19.37
N SER A 293 -4.83 10.99 18.93
CA SER A 293 -6.14 10.36 19.17
C SER A 293 -6.38 10.03 20.65
N ALA A 294 -5.34 9.73 21.43
CA ALA A 294 -5.46 9.50 22.86
C ALA A 294 -5.62 10.81 23.65
N GLU A 295 -4.93 11.87 23.22
CA GLU A 295 -5.04 13.22 23.80
C GLU A 295 -6.42 13.84 23.51
N LEU A 296 -6.89 13.76 22.25
CA LEU A 296 -8.22 14.21 21.84
C LEU A 296 -9.33 13.47 22.61
N ARG A 297 -9.19 12.16 22.82
CA ARG A 297 -10.14 11.39 23.66
C ARG A 297 -10.17 11.86 25.10
N ALA A 298 -9.03 12.24 25.67
CA ALA A 298 -8.98 12.83 27.02
C ALA A 298 -9.67 14.20 27.08
N LEU A 299 -9.80 14.89 25.95
CA LEU A 299 -10.58 16.13 25.77
C LEU A 299 -12.05 15.89 25.39
N GLY A 300 -12.51 14.63 25.30
CA GLY A 300 -13.88 14.28 24.90
C GLY A 300 -14.14 14.29 23.38
N ILE A 301 -13.08 14.25 22.57
CA ILE A 301 -13.13 14.28 21.11
C ILE A 301 -12.68 12.92 20.58
N ASP A 302 -13.55 12.25 19.84
CA ASP A 302 -13.25 11.00 19.16
C ASP A 302 -13.11 11.20 17.64
N MET A 303 -12.65 10.15 16.96
CA MET A 303 -12.57 10.11 15.50
C MET A 303 -13.41 8.95 14.98
N PHE A 304 -14.04 9.16 13.83
CA PHE A 304 -14.76 8.09 13.13
C PHE A 304 -13.82 7.00 12.61
N LYS A 305 -14.38 5.86 12.19
CA LYS A 305 -13.61 4.73 11.64
C LYS A 305 -13.66 4.65 10.11
N GLY A 306 -14.77 5.03 9.47
CA GLY A 306 -14.90 5.16 8.01
C GLY A 306 -15.63 6.43 7.51
N VAL A 307 -16.23 7.25 8.38
CA VAL A 307 -16.76 8.59 8.01
C VAL A 307 -15.61 9.59 7.81
N TYR A 308 -15.61 10.29 6.68
CA TYR A 308 -14.53 11.22 6.29
C TYR A 308 -14.95 12.68 6.33
N GLU A 309 -16.01 13.06 5.61
CA GLU A 309 -16.35 14.45 5.32
C GLU A 309 -17.86 14.66 5.61
N PRO A 310 -18.27 14.63 6.91
CA PRO A 310 -19.68 14.62 7.33
C PRO A 310 -20.32 16.01 7.32
N SER A 311 -21.39 16.16 6.56
CA SER A 311 -22.13 17.43 6.42
C SER A 311 -23.32 17.55 7.38
N ALA A 312 -24.06 16.46 7.60
CA ALA A 312 -25.25 16.46 8.44
C ALA A 312 -25.50 15.13 9.15
N VAL A 313 -26.27 15.16 10.25
CA VAL A 313 -26.64 13.98 11.04
C VAL A 313 -28.09 14.04 11.48
N GLN A 314 -28.74 12.87 11.55
CA GLN A 314 -30.03 12.66 12.19
C GLN A 314 -30.07 11.31 12.92
N GLN A 315 -30.59 11.27 14.16
CA GLN A 315 -30.86 10.00 14.83
C GLN A 315 -32.16 9.34 14.31
N LEU A 316 -32.04 8.10 13.83
CA LEU A 316 -33.13 7.25 13.36
C LEU A 316 -34.03 6.78 14.51
N PRO A 317 -35.31 6.41 14.25
CA PRO A 317 -36.23 5.91 15.29
C PRO A 317 -35.77 4.63 16.01
N ASP A 318 -34.81 3.89 15.45
CA ASP A 318 -34.20 2.70 16.08
C ASP A 318 -32.94 3.01 16.92
N GLY A 319 -32.57 4.30 17.03
CA GLY A 319 -31.45 4.78 17.83
C GLY A 319 -30.12 4.90 17.08
N ARG A 320 -30.01 4.37 15.86
CA ARG A 320 -28.81 4.56 15.01
C ARG A 320 -28.72 5.99 14.49
N LEU A 321 -27.52 6.45 14.17
CA LEU A 321 -27.29 7.72 13.50
C LEU A 321 -27.24 7.50 12.00
N LEU A 322 -27.94 8.33 11.23
CA LEU A 322 -27.69 8.52 9.80
C LEU A 322 -26.83 9.78 9.65
N ILE A 323 -25.65 9.65 9.06
CA ILE A 323 -24.75 10.74 8.70
C ILE A 323 -24.76 10.88 7.18
N ALA A 324 -24.90 12.10 6.68
CA ALA A 324 -24.64 12.45 5.28
C ALA A 324 -23.17 12.88 5.12
N GLU A 325 -22.56 12.56 3.98
CA GLU A 325 -21.17 12.90 3.67
C GLU A 325 -21.02 13.50 2.26
N ASP A 326 -20.04 14.39 2.06
CA ASP A 326 -19.67 14.96 0.75
C ASP A 326 -18.76 14.01 -0.09
N GLU A 327 -19.09 12.71 -0.12
CA GLU A 327 -18.39 11.73 -0.98
C GLU A 327 -19.40 11.00 -1.89
N PRO A 328 -19.31 11.15 -3.22
CA PRO A 328 -20.22 10.53 -4.20
C PRO A 328 -20.41 9.01 -4.11
N ASN A 329 -19.45 8.30 -3.50
CA ASN A 329 -19.52 6.84 -3.30
C ASN A 329 -19.87 6.44 -1.87
N HIS A 330 -20.04 7.41 -0.95
CA HIS A 330 -20.28 7.21 0.48
C HIS A 330 -21.31 8.20 1.06
N ALA A 331 -22.30 8.59 0.24
CA ALA A 331 -23.27 9.65 0.54
C ALA A 331 -24.01 9.51 1.89
N PHE A 332 -24.11 8.29 2.42
CA PHE A 332 -24.68 8.03 3.75
C PHE A 332 -23.88 6.97 4.49
N SER A 333 -23.57 7.27 5.75
CA SER A 333 -23.07 6.32 6.76
C SER A 333 -24.11 6.11 7.86
N VAL A 334 -24.31 4.87 8.29
CA VAL A 334 -25.20 4.50 9.40
C VAL A 334 -24.40 3.89 10.53
N LEU A 335 -24.45 4.56 11.68
CA LEU A 335 -23.65 4.22 12.84
C LEU A 335 -24.54 3.78 14.00
N SER A 336 -24.20 2.65 14.58
CA SER A 336 -24.68 2.21 15.87
C SER A 336 -23.86 2.85 17.00
N ILE A 337 -24.48 3.06 18.15
CA ILE A 337 -23.80 3.53 19.36
C ILE A 337 -23.60 2.31 20.28
N ASP A 338 -22.36 2.04 20.67
CA ASP A 338 -22.04 0.90 21.53
C ASP A 338 -22.24 1.21 23.04
N LYS A 339 -22.01 0.21 23.89
CA LYS A 339 -22.11 0.37 25.37
C LYS A 339 -21.03 1.27 25.95
N SER A 340 -19.99 1.59 25.18
CA SER A 340 -18.86 2.46 25.52
C SER A 340 -19.08 3.89 25.01
N GLU A 341 -20.26 4.20 24.46
CA GLU A 341 -20.60 5.47 23.79
C GLU A 341 -19.77 5.75 22.51
N GLN A 342 -19.11 4.73 21.94
CA GLN A 342 -18.42 4.82 20.65
C GLN A 342 -19.37 4.59 19.48
N LEU A 343 -19.11 5.30 18.37
CA LEU A 343 -19.79 5.07 17.10
C LEU A 343 -19.14 3.91 16.32
N ILE A 344 -19.99 3.02 15.83
CA ILE A 344 -19.62 1.84 15.04
C ILE A 344 -20.50 1.79 13.79
N GLU A 345 -19.85 2.01 12.65
CA GLU A 345 -20.37 2.01 11.28
C GLU A 345 -20.76 0.61 10.79
N ASP A 346 -21.73 0.54 9.89
CA ASP A 346 -22.23 -0.70 9.27
C ASP A 346 -22.16 -0.58 7.74
N GLU A 347 -20.95 -0.71 7.18
CA GLU A 347 -20.66 -0.64 5.73
C GLU A 347 -21.64 -1.48 4.87
N SER A 348 -22.16 -2.58 5.42
CA SER A 348 -23.09 -3.51 4.76
C SER A 348 -24.50 -2.92 4.60
N LEU A 349 -24.90 -2.08 5.55
CA LEU A 349 -26.14 -1.33 5.56
C LEU A 349 -26.01 -0.05 4.74
N ASP A 350 -24.86 0.62 4.79
CA ASP A 350 -24.58 1.84 4.03
C ASP A 350 -24.70 1.56 2.54
N THR A 351 -24.02 0.51 2.08
CA THR A 351 -24.15 -0.04 0.71
C THR A 351 -25.61 -0.31 0.33
N ARG A 352 -26.43 -0.83 1.26
CA ARG A 352 -27.84 -1.17 1.02
C ARG A 352 -28.71 0.08 0.90
N ILE A 353 -28.51 1.06 1.77
CA ILE A 353 -29.23 2.33 1.78
C ILE A 353 -28.91 3.12 0.52
N ILE A 354 -27.62 3.29 0.18
CA ILE A 354 -27.15 3.96 -1.04
C ILE A 354 -27.76 3.31 -2.28
N THR A 355 -27.76 1.96 -2.37
CA THR A 355 -28.41 1.23 -3.46
C THR A 355 -29.92 1.45 -3.50
N GLY A 356 -30.57 1.60 -2.33
CA GLY A 356 -32.00 1.85 -2.18
C GLY A 356 -32.49 3.15 -2.81
N PHE A 357 -31.64 4.19 -2.90
CA PHE A 357 -32.00 5.46 -3.53
C PHE A 357 -32.15 5.38 -5.06
N LYS A 358 -31.63 4.34 -5.72
CA LYS A 358 -31.70 4.10 -7.19
C LYS A 358 -31.15 5.24 -8.07
N ARG A 359 -30.52 6.24 -7.47
CA ARG A 359 -29.76 7.32 -8.11
C ARG A 359 -28.48 7.53 -7.31
N ARG A 360 -27.49 8.20 -7.91
CA ARG A 360 -26.37 8.72 -7.13
C ARG A 360 -26.83 9.94 -6.35
N LEU A 361 -26.36 10.06 -5.13
CA LEU A 361 -26.48 11.25 -4.30
C LEU A 361 -25.06 11.69 -4.04
N ASN A 362 -24.77 12.95 -4.33
CA ASN A 362 -23.48 13.57 -4.15
C ASN A 362 -23.74 14.94 -3.52
N ASP A 363 -22.74 15.50 -2.82
CA ASP A 363 -22.82 16.85 -2.28
C ASP A 363 -24.09 17.01 -1.41
N LEU A 364 -24.31 16.10 -0.45
CA LEU A 364 -25.38 16.22 0.54
C LEU A 364 -24.97 17.26 1.58
N GLU A 365 -25.81 18.26 1.83
CA GLU A 365 -25.50 19.39 2.71
C GLU A 365 -26.22 19.27 4.05
N ALA A 366 -27.51 18.89 4.06
CA ALA A 366 -28.36 19.02 5.23
C ALA A 366 -29.35 17.86 5.43
N LEU A 367 -29.69 17.55 6.70
CA LEU A 367 -30.66 16.54 7.10
C LEU A 367 -31.60 17.03 8.23
N ALA A 368 -32.91 16.81 8.06
CA ALA A 368 -33.92 17.05 9.08
C ALA A 368 -34.87 15.84 9.22
N ARG A 369 -35.46 15.61 10.39
CA ARG A 369 -36.42 14.52 10.63
C ARG A 369 -37.74 15.03 11.21
N ASP A 370 -38.87 14.56 10.67
CA ASP A 370 -40.20 14.82 11.24
C ASP A 370 -40.60 13.82 12.35
N ASP A 371 -41.72 14.10 13.01
CA ASP A 371 -42.29 13.23 14.05
C ASP A 371 -42.99 11.98 13.51
N GLU A 372 -43.31 11.94 12.21
CA GLU A 372 -43.69 10.70 11.52
C GLU A 372 -42.46 9.80 11.27
N GLY A 373 -41.24 10.33 11.42
CA GLY A 373 -39.97 9.65 11.23
C GLY A 373 -39.49 9.62 9.77
N PHE A 374 -40.03 10.47 8.89
CA PHE A 374 -39.43 10.75 7.59
C PHE A 374 -38.23 11.68 7.76
N ILE A 375 -37.26 11.49 6.88
CA ILE A 375 -36.04 12.26 6.77
C ILE A 375 -36.16 13.10 5.50
N TYR A 376 -35.86 14.38 5.67
CA TYR A 376 -35.67 15.35 4.60
C TYR A 376 -34.16 15.49 4.40
N ALA A 377 -33.71 15.42 3.16
CA ALA A 377 -32.31 15.65 2.80
C ALA A 377 -32.21 16.73 1.72
N LEU A 378 -31.13 17.51 1.78
CA LEU A 378 -30.83 18.56 0.83
C LEU A 378 -29.44 18.29 0.23
N THR A 379 -29.33 18.28 -1.10
CA THR A 379 -28.03 18.30 -1.80
C THR A 379 -27.65 19.72 -2.21
N SER A 380 -26.43 19.92 -2.70
CA SER A 380 -25.88 21.25 -2.93
C SER A 380 -26.64 22.06 -3.98
N HIS A 381 -27.17 23.21 -3.55
CA HIS A 381 -27.78 24.21 -4.44
C HIS A 381 -26.76 25.27 -4.91
N SER A 382 -25.48 25.11 -4.54
CA SER A 382 -24.37 25.96 -4.97
C SER A 382 -24.12 25.88 -6.47
N ARG A 383 -23.93 27.03 -7.11
CA ARG A 383 -23.55 27.10 -8.53
C ARG A 383 -22.13 26.58 -8.72
N ASN A 384 -21.88 25.95 -9.87
CA ASN A 384 -20.54 25.48 -10.21
C ASN A 384 -19.57 26.65 -10.46
N LYS A 385 -18.27 26.36 -10.61
CA LYS A 385 -17.18 27.34 -10.82
C LYS A 385 -17.32 28.26 -12.06
N LYS A 386 -18.39 28.14 -12.85
CA LYS A 386 -18.74 29.00 -13.98
C LYS A 386 -20.01 29.84 -13.74
N GLY A 387 -20.55 29.84 -12.51
CA GLY A 387 -21.84 30.49 -12.18
C GLY A 387 -23.06 29.78 -12.77
N GLN A 388 -22.96 28.49 -13.09
CA GLN A 388 -24.05 27.73 -13.71
C GLN A 388 -24.72 26.79 -12.68
N ARG A 389 -26.04 26.69 -12.77
CA ARG A 389 -26.86 25.70 -12.06
C ARG A 389 -26.44 24.27 -12.43
N SER A 390 -26.64 23.34 -11.50
CA SER A 390 -26.25 21.93 -11.61
C SER A 390 -27.46 21.03 -11.32
N PRO A 391 -28.36 20.79 -12.29
CA PRO A 391 -29.60 20.03 -12.07
C PRO A 391 -29.41 18.60 -11.55
N ASP A 392 -28.23 18.00 -11.74
CA ASP A 392 -27.86 16.69 -11.18
C ASP A 392 -27.50 16.73 -9.67
N ARG A 393 -27.55 17.92 -9.04
CA ARG A 393 -27.21 18.19 -7.64
C ARG A 393 -28.26 19.04 -6.90
N GLU A 394 -29.19 19.68 -7.61
CA GLU A 394 -30.24 20.52 -7.01
C GLU A 394 -31.46 19.66 -6.64
N HIS A 395 -31.36 18.94 -5.51
CA HIS A 395 -32.42 18.04 -5.03
C HIS A 395 -32.77 18.30 -3.57
N MET A 396 -34.06 18.46 -3.29
CA MET A 396 -34.62 18.12 -1.99
C MET A 396 -35.17 16.70 -2.06
N LEU A 397 -34.95 15.89 -1.04
CA LEU A 397 -35.44 14.52 -0.92
C LEU A 397 -36.29 14.36 0.33
N ARG A 398 -37.30 13.49 0.27
CA ARG A 398 -38.00 12.97 1.44
C ARG A 398 -38.04 11.45 1.36
N PHE A 399 -37.67 10.78 2.43
CA PHE A 399 -37.67 9.31 2.50
C PHE A 399 -37.79 8.84 3.95
N LYS A 400 -37.88 7.54 4.16
CA LYS A 400 -37.89 6.92 5.48
C LYS A 400 -36.99 5.69 5.50
N ILE A 401 -36.18 5.52 6.55
CA ILE A 401 -35.37 4.31 6.72
C ILE A 401 -36.06 3.41 7.74
N GLN A 402 -36.40 2.19 7.34
CA GLN A 402 -36.95 1.15 8.23
C GLN A 402 -36.35 -0.21 7.88
N ASN A 403 -35.90 -0.97 8.88
CA ASN A 403 -35.25 -2.29 8.71
C ASN A 403 -34.04 -2.28 7.75
N GLY A 404 -33.43 -1.10 7.54
CA GLY A 404 -32.34 -0.89 6.59
C GLY A 404 -32.76 -0.73 5.12
N GLU A 405 -34.04 -0.54 4.84
CA GLU A 405 -34.55 -0.21 3.51
C GLU A 405 -35.03 1.25 3.43
N VAL A 406 -34.83 1.87 2.27
CA VAL A 406 -35.30 3.23 1.96
C VAL A 406 -36.73 3.13 1.40
N LEU A 407 -37.68 3.69 2.13
CA LEU A 407 -39.11 3.68 1.84
C LEU A 407 -39.62 5.09 1.53
N GLY A 408 -40.66 5.20 0.70
CA GLY A 408 -41.36 6.47 0.45
C GLY A 408 -40.50 7.57 -0.18
N LEU A 409 -39.44 7.22 -0.90
CA LEU A 409 -38.53 8.17 -1.53
C LEU A 409 -39.23 9.04 -2.59
N THR A 410 -39.30 10.34 -2.36
CA THR A 410 -39.71 11.37 -3.33
C THR A 410 -38.67 12.49 -3.41
N SER A 411 -38.67 13.25 -4.52
CA SER A 411 -37.79 14.41 -4.72
C SER A 411 -38.55 15.64 -5.21
N TYR A 412 -38.02 16.82 -4.86
CA TYR A 412 -38.41 18.12 -5.36
C TYR A 412 -37.15 18.86 -5.81
N ASP A 413 -37.08 19.19 -7.10
CA ASP A 413 -35.82 19.56 -7.78
C ASP A 413 -35.81 21.05 -8.23
N ASP A 414 -36.91 21.78 -7.99
CA ASP A 414 -37.11 23.15 -8.48
C ASP A 414 -36.83 24.25 -7.41
N LEU A 415 -36.28 23.91 -6.24
CA LEU A 415 -36.13 24.83 -5.11
C LEU A 415 -35.38 26.12 -5.50
N THR A 416 -34.24 26.02 -6.18
CA THR A 416 -33.48 27.17 -6.70
C THR A 416 -34.36 28.13 -7.50
N GLN A 417 -35.18 27.61 -8.42
CA GLN A 417 -36.06 28.43 -9.25
C GLN A 417 -37.14 29.11 -8.42
N VAL A 418 -37.65 28.43 -7.38
CA VAL A 418 -38.62 29.03 -6.47
C VAL A 418 -37.99 30.15 -5.64
N LEU A 419 -36.78 29.96 -5.11
CA LEU A 419 -36.03 31.01 -4.41
C LEU A 419 -35.76 32.22 -5.31
N GLU A 420 -35.37 32.00 -6.57
CA GLU A 420 -35.15 33.04 -7.58
C GLU A 420 -36.42 33.84 -7.95
N THR A 421 -37.62 33.24 -7.86
CA THR A 421 -38.84 33.80 -8.49
C THR A 421 -40.05 34.02 -7.58
N ASP A 422 -40.02 33.55 -6.33
CA ASP A 422 -41.17 33.70 -5.42
C ASP A 422 -41.25 35.13 -4.83
N THR A 423 -42.21 35.91 -5.34
CA THR A 423 -42.38 37.30 -4.90
C THR A 423 -42.71 37.42 -3.41
N LYS A 424 -43.44 36.46 -2.82
CA LYS A 424 -43.80 36.49 -1.40
C LYS A 424 -42.58 36.31 -0.51
N LEU A 425 -41.66 35.40 -0.87
CA LEU A 425 -40.37 35.26 -0.19
C LEU A 425 -39.53 36.55 -0.29
N HIS A 426 -39.47 37.15 -1.47
CA HIS A 426 -38.71 38.39 -1.70
C HIS A 426 -39.30 39.56 -0.91
N ASP A 427 -40.63 39.70 -0.88
CA ASP A 427 -41.34 40.69 -0.08
C ASP A 427 -41.08 40.48 1.43
N LEU A 428 -41.16 39.25 1.92
CA LEU A 428 -40.81 38.91 3.31
C LEU A 428 -39.35 39.28 3.65
N ILE A 429 -38.39 39.04 2.76
CA ILE A 429 -36.98 39.42 2.98
C ILE A 429 -36.83 40.95 2.98
N ARG A 430 -37.48 41.65 2.04
CA ARG A 430 -37.45 43.12 1.97
C ARG A 430 -38.02 43.77 3.22
N GLU A 431 -39.14 43.25 3.75
CA GLU A 431 -39.75 43.70 5.01
C GLU A 431 -38.84 43.53 6.24
N ARG A 432 -37.93 42.54 6.23
CA ARG A 432 -36.97 42.30 7.32
C ARG A 432 -35.68 43.09 7.21
N THR A 433 -35.19 43.29 5.99
CA THR A 433 -33.82 43.79 5.73
C THR A 433 -33.78 45.23 5.22
N ASN A 434 -34.90 45.74 4.70
CA ASN A 434 -34.95 46.94 3.84
C ASN A 434 -34.04 46.87 2.59
N ALA A 435 -33.68 45.66 2.14
CA ALA A 435 -32.85 45.40 0.97
C ALA A 435 -33.54 44.43 -0.01
N GLU A 436 -33.16 44.49 -1.28
CA GLU A 436 -33.48 43.42 -2.23
C GLU A 436 -32.51 42.25 -2.05
N VAL A 437 -33.00 41.02 -2.21
CA VAL A 437 -32.17 39.82 -2.23
C VAL A 437 -31.79 39.44 -3.67
N SER A 438 -30.57 38.97 -3.86
CA SER A 438 -30.18 38.24 -5.06
C SER A 438 -29.87 36.79 -4.68
N PHE A 439 -30.58 35.85 -5.29
CA PHE A 439 -30.28 34.42 -5.23
C PHE A 439 -29.39 33.99 -6.43
N GLU A 440 -28.53 34.89 -6.91
CA GLU A 440 -27.46 34.55 -7.85
C GLU A 440 -26.40 33.66 -7.20
N GLU A 441 -26.09 33.85 -5.92
CA GLU A 441 -25.31 32.90 -5.13
C GLU A 441 -26.23 32.33 -4.04
N ILE A 442 -26.44 31.02 -4.07
CA ILE A 442 -27.27 30.28 -3.12
C ILE A 442 -26.38 29.22 -2.50
N ASN A 443 -26.29 29.21 -1.17
CA ASN A 443 -25.71 28.10 -0.45
C ASN A 443 -26.53 27.81 0.82
N ILE A 444 -27.01 26.58 0.97
CA ILE A 444 -27.95 26.15 2.01
C ILE A 444 -27.35 24.89 2.67
N GLU A 445 -26.71 25.10 3.82
CA GLU A 445 -26.06 24.03 4.59
C GLU A 445 -26.91 23.66 5.83
N GLY A 446 -27.77 24.57 6.32
CA GLY A 446 -28.68 24.29 7.44
C GLY A 446 -30.06 23.79 7.02
N MET A 447 -30.57 22.73 7.65
CA MET A 447 -31.98 22.33 7.52
C MET A 447 -32.53 21.67 8.79
N ALA A 448 -33.66 22.19 9.30
CA ALA A 448 -34.35 21.67 10.48
C ALA A 448 -35.85 21.47 10.23
N PHE A 449 -36.50 20.64 11.07
CA PHE A 449 -37.96 20.52 11.11
C PHE A 449 -38.51 21.22 12.36
N ASP A 450 -39.51 22.07 12.19
CA ASP A 450 -40.25 22.72 13.29
C ASP A 450 -41.37 21.76 13.75
N PRO A 451 -41.25 21.09 14.92
CA PRO A 451 -42.22 20.09 15.35
C PRO A 451 -43.55 20.71 15.81
N VAL A 452 -43.60 22.02 16.04
CA VAL A 452 -44.77 22.75 16.54
C VAL A 452 -45.64 23.22 15.38
N LYS A 453 -45.06 23.90 14.39
CA LYS A 453 -45.77 24.40 13.19
C LYS A 453 -45.79 23.40 12.02
N LYS A 454 -45.07 22.26 12.11
CA LYS A 454 -44.97 21.22 11.07
C LYS A 454 -44.38 21.72 9.74
N ARG A 455 -43.39 22.61 9.84
CA ARG A 455 -42.75 23.29 8.71
C ARG A 455 -41.28 22.94 8.61
N LEU A 456 -40.72 23.02 7.40
CA LEU A 456 -39.29 22.83 7.16
C LEU A 456 -38.59 24.20 7.25
N VAL A 457 -37.39 24.22 7.82
CA VAL A 457 -36.60 25.44 8.05
C VAL A 457 -35.29 25.31 7.28
N LEU A 458 -34.99 26.29 6.44
CA LEU A 458 -33.76 26.36 5.63
C LEU A 458 -32.85 27.45 6.19
N GLY A 459 -31.64 27.07 6.60
CA GLY A 459 -30.58 27.95 7.04
C GLY A 459 -29.58 28.18 5.92
N PHE A 460 -29.43 29.44 5.50
CA PHE A 460 -28.55 29.80 4.39
C PHE A 460 -27.17 30.15 4.92
N ARG A 461 -26.15 29.63 4.23
CA ARG A 461 -24.80 30.18 4.32
C ARG A 461 -24.69 31.44 3.47
N ASP A 462 -25.20 31.37 2.25
CA ASP A 462 -25.28 32.49 1.31
C ASP A 462 -26.69 32.54 0.71
N PRO A 463 -27.34 33.72 0.60
CA PRO A 463 -26.79 35.06 0.87
C PRO A 463 -26.84 35.49 2.35
N GLU A 464 -25.87 36.30 2.77
CA GLU A 464 -25.87 37.06 4.03
C GLU A 464 -26.38 38.50 3.84
N PHE A 465 -27.02 39.08 4.87
CA PHE A 465 -27.52 40.46 4.86
C PHE A 465 -26.82 41.28 5.93
N ASN A 466 -25.91 42.18 5.54
CA ASN A 466 -25.09 42.95 6.49
C ASN A 466 -24.39 42.06 7.55
N ASN A 467 -23.84 40.91 7.12
CA ASN A 467 -23.18 39.93 8.00
C ASN A 467 -24.14 39.23 9.00
N MET A 468 -25.45 39.21 8.69
CA MET A 468 -26.47 38.39 9.36
C MET A 468 -26.94 37.27 8.42
N ALA A 469 -27.22 36.09 8.98
CA ALA A 469 -27.61 34.91 8.20
C ALA A 469 -29.13 34.86 7.92
N LEU A 470 -29.51 34.26 6.80
CA LEU A 470 -30.90 34.12 6.37
C LEU A 470 -31.54 32.81 6.87
N VAL A 471 -32.68 33.00 7.54
CA VAL A 471 -33.77 32.12 7.99
C VAL A 471 -34.98 31.95 7.06
N ALA A 472 -35.22 30.87 6.31
CA ALA A 472 -36.50 30.73 5.55
C ALA A 472 -37.34 29.51 5.99
N PHE A 473 -38.67 29.69 6.05
CA PHE A 473 -39.60 28.68 6.55
C PHE A 473 -40.59 28.22 5.47
N ILE A 474 -40.60 26.93 5.13
CA ILE A 474 -41.55 26.31 4.19
C ILE A 474 -42.69 25.67 4.98
N SER A 475 -43.89 26.23 4.88
CA SER A 475 -45.07 25.84 5.69
C SER A 475 -45.74 24.53 5.25
N ASN A 476 -45.54 24.12 4.00
CA ASN A 476 -46.27 23.02 3.36
C ASN A 476 -45.40 21.82 2.94
N PRO A 477 -44.38 21.37 3.73
CA PRO A 477 -43.39 20.40 3.24
C PRO A 477 -44.03 19.07 2.81
N LYS A 478 -45.10 18.61 3.47
CA LYS A 478 -45.80 17.39 3.10
C LYS A 478 -46.43 17.47 1.69
N GLU A 479 -47.08 18.59 1.36
CA GLU A 479 -47.66 18.86 0.04
C GLU A 479 -46.58 18.92 -1.07
N VAL A 480 -45.43 19.53 -0.77
CA VAL A 480 -44.28 19.61 -1.70
C VAL A 480 -43.80 18.21 -2.09
N PHE A 481 -43.68 17.29 -1.14
CA PHE A 481 -43.14 15.95 -1.40
C PHE A 481 -44.17 14.89 -1.81
N GLU A 482 -45.44 15.02 -1.41
CA GLU A 482 -46.50 14.04 -1.72
C GLU A 482 -47.30 14.42 -2.97
N HIS A 483 -47.47 15.72 -3.25
CA HIS A 483 -48.26 16.21 -4.39
C HIS A 483 -47.48 17.07 -5.40
N LYS A 484 -46.16 17.28 -5.18
CA LYS A 484 -45.34 18.23 -5.96
C LYS A 484 -45.87 19.66 -5.94
N ALA A 485 -46.46 20.07 -4.83
CA ALA A 485 -46.86 21.46 -4.63
C ALA A 485 -45.63 22.38 -4.64
N LYS A 486 -45.85 23.67 -4.95
CA LYS A 486 -44.82 24.70 -4.80
C LYS A 486 -44.53 24.90 -3.29
N PRO A 487 -43.27 24.99 -2.85
CA PRO A 487 -42.93 25.42 -1.50
C PRO A 487 -43.56 26.78 -1.19
N GLU A 488 -44.31 26.85 -0.09
CA GLU A 488 -44.90 28.07 0.42
C GLU A 488 -44.06 28.64 1.56
N PHE A 489 -43.42 29.79 1.33
CA PHE A 489 -42.69 30.50 2.37
C PHE A 489 -43.66 31.31 3.23
N ASP A 490 -43.71 31.06 4.54
CA ASP A 490 -44.64 31.74 5.47
C ASP A 490 -43.97 32.76 6.39
N GLU A 491 -42.68 32.58 6.67
CA GLU A 491 -41.90 33.42 7.55
C GLU A 491 -40.45 33.48 7.06
N VAL A 492 -39.81 34.61 7.35
CA VAL A 492 -38.36 34.81 7.18
C VAL A 492 -37.82 35.44 8.47
N ALA A 493 -36.64 34.98 8.88
CA ALA A 493 -35.81 35.62 9.90
C ALA A 493 -34.46 36.00 9.31
N VAL A 494 -33.84 37.05 9.81
CA VAL A 494 -32.44 37.41 9.52
C VAL A 494 -31.80 37.63 10.88
N ILE A 495 -30.74 36.88 11.16
CA ILE A 495 -30.21 36.71 12.52
C ILE A 495 -28.72 37.03 12.59
N ASP A 496 -28.33 37.80 13.61
CA ASP A 496 -26.91 38.05 13.89
C ASP A 496 -26.30 36.84 14.61
N ILE A 497 -25.35 36.20 13.93
CA ILE A 497 -24.51 35.11 14.45
C ILE A 497 -23.03 35.45 14.27
N ALA A 498 -22.69 36.76 14.26
CA ALA A 498 -21.37 37.30 13.92
C ALA A 498 -20.88 37.02 12.48
N GLY A 499 -21.76 36.54 11.59
CA GLY A 499 -21.53 36.35 10.15
C GLY A 499 -21.02 34.97 9.74
N GLY A 500 -20.62 34.86 8.46
CA GLY A 500 -20.12 33.61 7.87
C GLY A 500 -21.20 32.60 7.52
N GLY A 501 -22.48 33.01 7.61
CA GLY A 501 -23.64 32.20 7.25
C GLY A 501 -23.92 30.99 8.16
N ILE A 502 -25.04 30.32 7.94
CA ILE A 502 -25.40 29.10 8.66
C ILE A 502 -24.79 27.88 7.97
N ARG A 503 -23.99 27.12 8.71
CA ARG A 503 -23.41 25.84 8.28
C ARG A 503 -24.22 24.64 8.78
N SER A 504 -24.66 24.69 10.03
CA SER A 504 -25.60 23.71 10.60
C SER A 504 -26.82 24.40 11.19
N LEU A 505 -27.99 23.79 11.04
CA LEU A 505 -29.23 24.21 11.70
C LEU A 505 -30.05 22.98 12.10
N ASN A 506 -30.33 22.84 13.39
CA ASN A 506 -31.13 21.74 13.93
C ASN A 506 -32.14 22.26 14.97
N TYR A 507 -33.27 21.59 15.18
CA TYR A 507 -34.19 21.91 16.27
C TYR A 507 -33.97 20.99 17.48
N ASP A 508 -33.50 21.57 18.57
CA ASP A 508 -33.19 20.83 19.79
C ASP A 508 -34.46 20.59 20.65
N PRO A 509 -34.86 19.34 20.92
CA PRO A 509 -36.06 19.02 21.69
C PRO A 509 -35.90 19.20 23.20
N ILE A 510 -34.65 19.29 23.71
CA ILE A 510 -34.33 19.41 25.14
C ILE A 510 -34.39 20.88 25.56
N LEU A 511 -33.71 21.75 24.81
CA LEU A 511 -33.65 23.20 24.98
C LEU A 511 -34.89 23.91 24.40
N LYS A 512 -35.57 23.28 23.43
CA LYS A 512 -36.70 23.84 22.66
C LYS A 512 -36.31 25.10 21.88
N THR A 513 -35.13 25.04 21.29
CA THR A 513 -34.50 26.10 20.50
C THR A 513 -33.83 25.47 19.30
N TYR A 514 -33.64 26.24 18.23
CA TYR A 514 -32.71 25.86 17.19
C TYR A 514 -31.27 25.94 17.71
N ILE A 515 -30.44 24.98 17.35
CA ILE A 515 -28.98 25.06 17.47
C ILE A 515 -28.41 25.34 16.09
N ILE A 516 -27.50 26.30 16.03
CA ILE A 516 -26.87 26.79 14.81
C ILE A 516 -25.36 26.66 14.94
N ALA A 517 -24.69 26.23 13.87
CA ALA A 517 -23.24 26.31 13.75
C ALA A 517 -22.84 27.26 12.60
N ASN A 518 -21.77 28.04 12.81
CA ASN A 518 -21.14 28.86 11.78
C ASN A 518 -19.61 28.88 11.92
N GLU A 519 -18.92 29.38 10.89
CA GLU A 519 -17.49 29.71 10.94
C GLU A 519 -17.29 31.23 10.83
N VAL A 520 -16.52 31.80 11.76
CA VAL A 520 -16.05 33.18 11.66
C VAL A 520 -14.53 33.23 11.61
N LYS A 521 -13.96 34.39 11.25
CA LYS A 521 -12.51 34.62 11.27
C LYS A 521 -12.10 35.42 12.50
N ASP A 522 -10.93 35.10 13.06
CA ASP A 522 -10.29 35.91 14.08
C ASP A 522 -9.52 37.12 13.50
N GLU A 523 -8.85 37.88 14.36
CA GLU A 523 -8.02 39.04 13.95
C GLU A 523 -6.81 38.65 13.07
N ALA A 524 -6.33 37.40 13.16
CA ALA A 524 -5.26 36.87 12.33
C ALA A 524 -5.77 36.33 10.97
N GLY A 525 -7.09 36.17 10.82
CA GLY A 525 -7.75 35.58 9.65
C GLY A 525 -7.88 34.06 9.70
N GLU A 526 -7.52 33.40 10.81
CA GLU A 526 -7.81 31.99 11.02
C GLU A 526 -9.31 31.79 11.27
N ARG A 527 -9.88 30.74 10.68
CA ARG A 527 -11.29 30.40 10.90
C ARG A 527 -11.47 29.53 12.12
N PHE A 528 -12.57 29.75 12.84
CA PHE A 528 -13.00 28.91 13.94
C PHE A 528 -14.53 28.81 13.99
N SER A 529 -15.02 27.66 14.45
CA SER A 529 -16.45 27.41 14.56
C SER A 529 -17.05 28.00 15.84
N GLN A 530 -18.29 28.48 15.72
CA GLN A 530 -19.11 28.96 16.84
C GLN A 530 -20.46 28.25 16.83
N LEU A 531 -21.10 28.18 18.00
CA LEU A 531 -22.43 27.61 18.17
C LEU A 531 -23.38 28.62 18.81
N TRP A 532 -24.66 28.56 18.44
CA TRP A 532 -25.69 29.46 18.92
C TRP A 532 -26.99 28.71 19.23
N THR A 533 -27.75 29.18 20.22
CA THR A 533 -29.17 28.84 20.41
C THR A 533 -30.04 29.97 19.89
N TRP A 534 -31.13 29.65 19.20
CA TRP A 534 -32.12 30.63 18.74
C TRP A 534 -33.55 30.12 18.95
N SER A 535 -34.49 30.99 19.33
CA SER A 535 -35.85 30.56 19.70
C SER A 535 -36.74 30.17 18.51
N GLY A 536 -36.31 30.46 17.28
CA GLY A 536 -37.12 30.33 16.07
C GLY A 536 -38.02 31.53 15.77
N LYS A 537 -38.02 32.56 16.63
CA LYS A 537 -38.76 33.82 16.37
C LYS A 537 -37.82 34.84 15.75
N HIS A 538 -38.26 35.46 14.66
CA HIS A 538 -37.55 36.56 13.99
C HIS A 538 -37.32 37.81 14.86
N SER A 539 -37.97 37.91 16.03
CA SER A 539 -37.82 39.00 17.00
C SER A 539 -36.75 38.76 18.06
N ASP A 540 -36.29 37.52 18.20
CA ASP A 540 -35.44 37.09 19.32
C ASP A 540 -34.01 36.91 18.80
N GLU A 541 -33.04 37.54 19.46
CA GLU A 541 -31.61 37.43 19.10
C GLU A 541 -31.05 36.02 19.43
N PRO A 542 -30.18 35.45 18.59
CA PRO A 542 -29.43 34.24 18.94
C PRO A 542 -28.53 34.46 20.16
N GLN A 543 -28.41 33.44 21.00
CA GLN A 543 -27.52 33.42 22.16
C GLN A 543 -26.37 32.44 21.91
N LYS A 544 -25.14 32.94 21.98
CA LYS A 544 -23.93 32.13 21.78
C LYS A 544 -23.81 31.04 22.84
N ILE A 545 -23.36 29.87 22.41
CA ILE A 545 -23.06 28.71 23.24
C ILE A 545 -21.54 28.55 23.28
N THR A 546 -20.98 28.50 24.48
CA THR A 546 -19.59 28.08 24.68
C THR A 546 -19.54 26.59 24.99
N LEU A 547 -18.71 25.87 24.24
CA LEU A 547 -18.38 24.46 24.45
C LEU A 547 -16.91 24.28 24.79
N PRO A 548 -16.57 23.58 25.88
CA PRO A 548 -15.19 23.17 26.14
C PRO A 548 -14.62 22.36 24.98
N ASN A 549 -13.38 22.64 24.60
CA ASN A 549 -12.61 21.91 23.59
C ASN A 549 -13.11 22.02 22.13
N LEU A 550 -14.16 22.80 21.85
CA LEU A 550 -14.66 23.03 20.48
C LEU A 550 -13.57 23.50 19.51
N GLN A 551 -12.59 24.28 19.99
CA GLN A 551 -11.46 24.78 19.20
C GLN A 551 -10.56 23.68 18.59
N HIS A 552 -10.70 22.43 19.02
CA HIS A 552 -9.97 21.28 18.48
C HIS A 552 -10.72 20.54 17.37
N ILE A 553 -11.99 20.88 17.11
CA ILE A 553 -12.78 20.43 15.96
C ILE A 553 -12.85 21.59 14.97
N LYS A 554 -12.35 21.38 13.75
CA LYS A 554 -12.41 22.38 12.67
C LYS A 554 -13.62 22.12 11.77
N ASN A 555 -14.10 23.18 11.11
CA ASN A 555 -15.19 23.11 10.13
C ASN A 555 -16.43 22.36 10.67
N VAL A 556 -17.04 22.86 11.76
CA VAL A 556 -18.27 22.23 12.27
C VAL A 556 -19.43 22.40 11.28
N GLU A 557 -19.79 21.32 10.60
CA GLU A 557 -20.92 21.26 9.66
C GLU A 557 -22.17 20.62 10.26
N ALA A 558 -22.02 19.63 11.15
CA ALA A 558 -23.14 18.84 11.66
C ALA A 558 -23.30 18.95 13.19
N VAL A 559 -24.48 19.39 13.64
CA VAL A 559 -24.87 19.46 15.06
C VAL A 559 -26.31 18.95 15.26
N ASP A 560 -26.53 18.01 16.18
CA ASP A 560 -27.87 17.44 16.46
C ASP A 560 -28.00 16.94 17.92
N SER A 561 -29.24 16.89 18.40
CA SER A 561 -29.62 16.27 19.67
C SER A 561 -29.84 14.77 19.50
N ILE A 562 -28.94 13.95 20.04
CA ILE A 562 -29.03 12.48 19.99
C ILE A 562 -29.27 11.88 21.38
N THR A 563 -29.85 10.68 21.41
CA THR A 563 -30.01 9.87 22.64
C THR A 563 -28.96 8.75 22.66
N VAL A 564 -28.08 8.79 23.65
CA VAL A 564 -27.01 7.80 23.88
C VAL A 564 -27.31 7.06 25.18
N ASN A 565 -27.49 5.74 25.11
CA ASN A 565 -27.79 4.89 26.29
C ASN A 565 -28.94 5.43 27.18
N GLY A 566 -29.95 6.05 26.57
CA GLY A 566 -31.11 6.64 27.25
C GLY A 566 -30.89 8.05 27.83
N LYS A 567 -29.72 8.67 27.61
CA LYS A 567 -29.41 10.04 28.01
C LYS A 567 -29.34 10.95 26.78
N PRO A 568 -29.84 12.20 26.84
CA PRO A 568 -29.63 13.17 25.78
C PRO A 568 -28.16 13.60 25.73
N ARG A 569 -27.63 13.76 24.51
CA ARG A 569 -26.32 14.29 24.17
C ARG A 569 -26.46 15.25 22.99
N LEU A 570 -25.65 16.30 22.95
CA LEU A 570 -25.43 17.05 21.72
C LEU A 570 -24.27 16.40 20.98
N ILE A 571 -24.45 16.00 19.73
CA ILE A 571 -23.33 15.59 18.87
C ILE A 571 -22.90 16.77 18.01
N VAL A 572 -21.59 16.95 17.88
CA VAL A 572 -20.95 17.97 17.04
C VAL A 572 -19.88 17.26 16.21
N MET A 573 -19.87 17.48 14.90
CA MET A 573 -18.94 16.85 13.95
C MET A 573 -18.24 17.91 13.10
N GLY A 574 -16.97 17.67 12.78
CA GLY A 574 -16.17 18.55 11.92
C GLY A 574 -15.82 17.91 10.58
N ASP A 575 -16.02 18.66 9.49
CA ASP A 575 -15.57 18.32 8.14
C ASP A 575 -14.07 18.65 7.96
N GLU A 576 -13.24 17.90 8.67
CA GLU A 576 -11.78 18.03 8.64
C GLU A 576 -11.05 16.72 8.29
N GLY A 577 -11.81 15.70 7.88
CA GLY A 577 -11.26 14.48 7.34
C GLY A 577 -10.81 14.64 5.88
N ASN A 578 -10.45 13.51 5.27
CA ASN A 578 -10.14 13.38 3.85
C ASN A 578 -10.04 11.91 3.42
N ALA A 579 -10.99 11.44 2.60
CA ALA A 579 -11.03 10.04 2.13
C ALA A 579 -9.73 9.62 1.41
N SER A 580 -9.20 10.49 0.54
CA SER A 580 -7.96 10.22 -0.22
C SER A 580 -6.70 10.04 0.64
N LYS A 581 -6.68 10.60 1.85
CA LYS A 581 -5.58 10.44 2.83
C LYS A 581 -5.88 9.41 3.92
N LYS A 582 -7.09 8.84 3.94
CA LYS A 582 -7.62 8.00 5.03
C LYS A 582 -7.58 8.70 6.40
N LEU A 583 -7.87 10.00 6.41
CA LEU A 583 -8.02 10.77 7.64
C LEU A 583 -9.52 10.91 7.93
N THR A 584 -10.03 10.26 8.97
CA THR A 584 -11.46 10.35 9.31
C THR A 584 -11.79 11.66 10.03
N ALA A 585 -13.06 12.08 9.96
CA ALA A 585 -13.55 13.25 10.67
C ALA A 585 -13.50 13.08 12.20
N LYS A 586 -13.57 14.20 12.92
CA LYS A 586 -13.72 14.22 14.38
C LYS A 586 -15.17 14.44 14.78
N TYR A 587 -15.53 13.91 15.95
CA TYR A 587 -16.79 14.23 16.61
C TYR A 587 -16.60 14.38 18.12
N MET A 588 -17.52 15.08 18.77
CA MET A 588 -17.68 15.09 20.23
C MET A 588 -19.13 14.81 20.60
N MET A 589 -19.33 14.05 21.68
CA MET A 589 -20.65 13.85 22.30
C MET A 589 -20.67 14.59 23.63
N VAL A 590 -21.53 15.60 23.73
CA VAL A 590 -21.53 16.56 24.82
C VAL A 590 -22.74 16.37 25.72
N ASP A 591 -22.54 16.46 27.03
CA ASP A 591 -23.63 16.48 28.00
C ASP A 591 -24.17 17.92 28.13
N TYR A 592 -25.49 18.08 28.06
CA TYR A 592 -26.17 19.39 28.13
C TYR A 592 -25.81 20.20 29.39
N SER A 593 -25.41 19.53 30.49
CA SER A 593 -24.95 20.21 31.72
C SER A 593 -23.63 20.98 31.56
N THR A 594 -22.89 20.76 30.46
CA THR A 594 -21.63 21.46 30.15
C THR A 594 -21.81 22.66 29.20
N LEU A 595 -23.01 22.87 28.66
CA LEU A 595 -23.35 24.02 27.84
C LEU A 595 -23.42 25.28 28.72
N SER A 596 -22.55 26.27 28.48
CA SER A 596 -22.71 27.62 29.02
C SER A 596 -23.21 28.56 27.93
N LYS A 597 -24.13 29.45 28.29
CA LYS A 597 -24.49 30.61 27.47
C LYS A 597 -23.61 31.79 27.87
N ASP A 598 -23.12 32.52 26.88
CA ASP A 598 -22.36 33.78 27.06
C ASP A 598 -23.32 34.96 27.33
#